data_AF-X0ZDI8-F1
#
_entry.id   AF-X0ZDI8-F1
#
_cell.length_a   1.000
_cell.length_b   1.000
_cell.length_c   1.000
_cell.angle_alpha   90.00
_cell.angle_beta   90.00
_cell.angle_gamma   90.00
#
_symmetry.space_group_name_H-M   'P 1'
#
loop_
_entity.id
_entity.type
_entity.pdbx_description
1 polymer ?
#
loop_
_entity_poly.entity_id
_entity_poly.type
_entity_poly.pdbx_seq_one_letter_code
_entity_poly.pdbx_strand_id
1 'polypeptide(L)'
;MFDIFPGFSFLNQIINKKAVKAKDREKESHLKDNNHFLTTVFKGVAKPIEVGIKRIVSLLAKEYGIYIYTGSYILKEKEEIYNTGSLFGPEGNLIGTQKKMHLTDFEVKIGIKRASKMEVYSLPFGKVVCPICMDATYFETFRIAREIGADMVILPIANLEEYTMWKALR
;
A
#
# COMPACT_ATOMS: atom_id res chain seq x y z
N MET A 1 2.63 -7.60 16.86
CA MET A 1 1.39 -6.81 17.03
C MET A 1 0.11 -7.67 16.98
N PHE A 2 0.19 -9.01 17.10
CA PHE A 2 -1.01 -9.89 17.06
C PHE A 2 -1.00 -10.94 18.18
N ASP A 3 -0.52 -10.61 19.38
CA ASP A 3 -0.53 -11.52 20.54
C ASP A 3 -1.81 -11.41 21.40
N ILE A 4 -2.84 -10.70 20.94
CA ILE A 4 -4.02 -10.32 21.76
C ILE A 4 -5.24 -11.23 21.51
N PHE A 5 -5.23 -12.09 20.49
CA PHE A 5 -6.38 -12.95 20.15
C PHE A 5 -6.17 -14.42 20.55
N PRO A 6 -6.87 -14.92 21.58
CA PRO A 6 -6.84 -16.34 21.92
C PRO A 6 -7.42 -17.16 20.76
N GLY A 7 -6.64 -18.12 20.25
CA GLY A 7 -6.99 -18.97 19.10
C GLY A 7 -6.00 -18.92 17.93
N PHE A 8 -5.12 -17.91 17.88
CA PHE A 8 -4.14 -17.73 16.80
C PHE A 8 -2.67 -18.06 17.20
N SER A 9 -2.44 -18.64 18.37
CA SER A 9 -1.08 -18.96 18.86
C SER A 9 -0.32 -19.91 17.94
N PHE A 10 -1.04 -20.82 17.27
CA PHE A 10 -0.48 -21.73 16.28
C PHE A 10 0.05 -20.99 15.04
N LEU A 11 -0.67 -19.95 14.57
CA LEU A 11 -0.21 -19.11 13.47
C LEU A 11 1.02 -18.26 13.86
N ASN A 12 1.03 -17.68 15.07
CA ASN A 12 2.21 -16.96 15.57
C ASN A 12 3.43 -17.89 15.70
N GLN A 13 3.25 -19.14 16.14
CA GLN A 13 4.35 -20.11 16.18
C GLN A 13 4.86 -20.50 14.79
N ILE A 14 4.00 -20.63 13.79
CA ILE A 14 4.41 -20.96 12.41
C ILE A 14 5.19 -19.81 11.78
N ILE A 15 4.73 -18.58 11.99
CA ILE A 15 5.38 -17.36 11.48
C ILE A 15 6.74 -17.18 12.15
N ASN A 16 6.84 -17.40 13.47
CA ASN A 16 8.10 -17.26 14.21
C ASN A 16 9.08 -18.44 14.04
N LYS A 17 8.62 -19.70 13.86
CA LYS A 17 9.53 -20.85 13.66
C LYS A 17 10.25 -20.81 12.31
N LYS A 18 9.64 -20.25 11.26
CA LYS A 18 10.27 -20.15 9.93
C LYS A 18 11.43 -19.14 9.88
N ALA A 19 11.53 -18.23 10.85
CA ALA A 19 12.66 -17.31 10.95
C ALA A 19 13.98 -18.00 11.38
N VAL A 20 13.91 -19.19 12.00
CA VAL A 20 15.09 -19.82 12.66
C VAL A 20 15.67 -21.03 11.92
N LYS A 21 14.93 -21.69 11.00
CA LYS A 21 15.46 -22.84 10.24
C LYS A 21 15.46 -22.58 8.74
N ALA A 22 16.53 -21.94 8.26
CA ALA A 22 16.80 -21.71 6.86
C ALA A 22 18.17 -22.32 6.47
N LYS A 23 18.16 -23.60 6.10
CA LYS A 23 19.23 -24.29 5.35
C LYS A 23 18.61 -25.57 4.77
N ASP A 24 18.70 -25.98 3.53
CA ASP A 24 18.89 -25.40 2.20
C ASP A 24 18.34 -26.50 1.26
N ARG A 25 17.71 -26.14 0.13
CA ARG A 25 17.23 -27.00 -0.99
C ARG A 25 15.77 -27.56 -1.04
N GLU A 26 14.89 -27.30 -0.07
CA GLU A 26 13.42 -27.53 -0.22
C GLU A 26 12.60 -26.23 -0.45
N LYS A 27 13.27 -25.09 -0.58
CA LYS A 27 12.64 -23.76 -0.48
C LYS A 27 11.75 -23.38 -1.68
N GLU A 28 11.98 -23.87 -2.90
CA GLU A 28 11.30 -23.30 -4.07
C GLU A 28 9.84 -23.75 -4.26
N SER A 29 9.48 -25.01 -3.98
CA SER A 29 8.10 -25.49 -4.10
C SER A 29 7.20 -24.88 -3.03
N HIS A 30 7.64 -24.93 -1.77
CA HIS A 30 6.90 -24.35 -0.65
C HIS A 30 6.75 -22.82 -0.75
N LEU A 31 7.72 -22.09 -1.30
CA LEU A 31 7.58 -20.64 -1.52
C LEU A 31 6.57 -20.32 -2.64
N LYS A 32 6.54 -21.09 -3.72
CA LYS A 32 5.53 -20.91 -4.79
C LYS A 32 4.12 -21.16 -4.28
N ASP A 33 3.91 -22.22 -3.49
CA ASP A 33 2.61 -22.52 -2.88
C ASP A 33 2.16 -21.43 -1.91
N ASN A 34 3.07 -20.92 -1.07
CA ASN A 34 2.75 -19.82 -0.15
C ASN A 34 2.39 -18.53 -0.91
N ASN A 35 3.08 -18.21 -2.00
CA ASN A 35 2.76 -17.02 -2.80
C ASN A 35 1.41 -17.15 -3.50
N HIS A 36 1.09 -18.34 -4.03
CA HIS A 36 -0.20 -18.60 -4.66
C HIS A 36 -1.36 -18.51 -3.65
N PHE A 37 -1.16 -19.07 -2.46
CA PHE A 37 -2.10 -18.93 -1.35
C PHE A 37 -2.32 -17.47 -0.97
N LEU A 38 -1.25 -16.70 -0.75
CA LEU A 38 -1.34 -15.27 -0.43
C LEU A 38 -2.06 -14.49 -1.53
N THR A 39 -1.73 -14.74 -2.79
CA THR A 39 -2.42 -14.10 -3.94
C THR A 39 -3.92 -14.37 -3.89
N THR A 40 -4.30 -15.62 -3.61
CA THR A 40 -5.71 -16.02 -3.50
C THR A 40 -6.41 -15.32 -2.34
N VAL A 41 -5.77 -15.26 -1.17
CA VAL A 41 -6.29 -14.53 0.00
C VAL A 41 -6.47 -13.06 -0.35
N PHE A 42 -5.44 -12.38 -0.87
CA PHE A 42 -5.52 -10.97 -1.25
C PHE A 42 -6.62 -10.71 -2.27
N LYS A 43 -6.75 -11.54 -3.32
CA LYS A 43 -7.84 -11.45 -4.29
C LYS A 43 -9.22 -11.61 -3.65
N GLY A 44 -9.36 -12.49 -2.65
CA GLY A 44 -10.61 -12.73 -1.94
C GLY A 44 -11.01 -11.58 -1.02
N VAL A 45 -10.06 -11.00 -0.29
CA VAL A 45 -10.33 -9.92 0.69
C VAL A 45 -10.31 -8.52 0.09
N ALA A 46 -9.69 -8.32 -1.08
CA ALA A 46 -9.50 -7.00 -1.67
C ALA A 46 -10.79 -6.21 -1.83
N LYS A 47 -11.86 -6.82 -2.34
CA LYS A 47 -13.11 -6.08 -2.61
C LYS A 47 -13.83 -5.64 -1.32
N PRO A 48 -14.05 -6.52 -0.32
CA PRO A 48 -14.57 -6.09 0.98
C PRO A 48 -13.71 -5.00 1.66
N ILE A 49 -12.38 -5.13 1.63
CA ILE A 49 -11.46 -4.13 2.21
C ILE A 49 -11.58 -2.78 1.50
N GLU A 50 -11.58 -2.78 0.16
CA GLU A 50 -11.76 -1.56 -0.64
C GLU A 50 -13.05 -0.84 -0.24
N VAL A 51 -14.17 -1.56 -0.21
CA VAL A 51 -15.49 -0.98 0.14
C VAL A 51 -15.48 -0.44 1.57
N GLY A 52 -14.95 -1.21 2.52
CA GLY A 52 -14.87 -0.81 3.93
C GLY A 52 -14.05 0.46 4.13
N ILE A 53 -12.81 0.47 3.63
CA ILE A 53 -11.90 1.62 3.76
C ILE A 53 -12.48 2.86 3.09
N LYS A 54 -12.95 2.75 1.85
CA LYS A 54 -13.53 3.91 1.13
C LYS A 54 -14.74 4.46 1.86
N ARG A 55 -15.61 3.61 2.41
CA ARG A 55 -16.80 4.06 3.14
C ARG A 55 -16.43 4.73 4.46
N ILE A 56 -15.53 4.15 5.24
CA ILE A 56 -15.07 4.73 6.51
C ILE A 56 -14.43 6.10 6.26
N VAL A 57 -13.50 6.19 5.31
CA VAL A 57 -12.78 7.44 5.03
C VAL A 57 -13.70 8.50 4.41
N SER A 58 -14.64 8.11 3.54
CA SER A 58 -15.67 9.02 3.01
C SER A 58 -16.52 9.62 4.13
N LEU A 59 -16.98 8.81 5.09
CA LEU A 59 -17.77 9.29 6.22
C LEU A 59 -16.96 10.21 7.13
N LEU A 60 -15.72 9.86 7.45
CA LEU A 60 -14.85 10.68 8.29
C LEU A 60 -14.49 12.01 7.60
N ALA A 61 -14.19 11.98 6.30
CA ALA A 61 -13.89 13.20 5.55
C ALA A 61 -15.08 14.17 5.56
N LYS A 62 -16.30 13.64 5.40
CA LYS A 62 -17.54 14.42 5.48
C LYS A 62 -17.84 14.95 6.88
N GLU A 63 -17.72 14.10 7.90
CA GLU A 63 -18.03 14.45 9.29
C GLU A 63 -17.13 15.59 9.79
N TYR A 64 -15.84 15.54 9.44
CA TYR A 64 -14.87 16.54 9.87
C TYR A 64 -14.65 17.68 8.88
N GLY A 65 -15.23 17.61 7.67
CA GLY A 65 -15.05 18.63 6.62
C GLY A 65 -13.59 18.76 6.17
N ILE A 66 -12.86 17.65 6.05
CA ILE A 66 -11.42 17.63 5.73
C ILE A 66 -11.08 16.74 4.53
N TYR A 67 -9.91 16.99 3.93
CA TYR A 67 -9.32 16.09 2.95
C TYR A 67 -8.62 14.93 3.66
N ILE A 68 -8.91 13.70 3.24
CA ILE A 68 -8.27 12.50 3.83
C ILE A 68 -7.73 11.63 2.71
N TYR A 69 -6.45 11.24 2.84
CA TYR A 69 -5.85 10.19 2.05
C TYR A 69 -5.88 8.87 2.83
N THR A 70 -6.36 7.78 2.22
CA THR A 70 -6.65 6.51 2.91
C THR A 70 -5.43 5.77 3.48
N GLY A 71 -4.21 6.24 3.20
CA GLY A 71 -3.04 5.37 3.14
C GLY A 71 -3.19 4.38 1.97
N SER A 72 -2.54 3.22 2.07
CA SER A 72 -2.56 2.23 0.99
C SER A 72 -3.37 0.97 1.33
N TYR A 73 -4.16 0.48 0.39
CA TYR A 73 -4.97 -0.74 0.46
C TYR A 73 -4.96 -1.49 -0.89
N ILE A 74 -5.38 -2.75 -0.88
CA ILE A 74 -5.44 -3.57 -2.09
C ILE A 74 -6.73 -3.31 -2.86
N LEU A 75 -6.60 -2.86 -4.11
CA LEU A 75 -7.69 -2.73 -5.06
C LEU A 75 -7.72 -3.95 -5.97
N LYS A 76 -8.90 -4.50 -6.23
CA LYS A 76 -9.11 -5.53 -7.26
C LYS A 76 -9.82 -4.92 -8.47
N GLU A 77 -9.19 -5.02 -9.64
CA GLU A 77 -9.77 -4.66 -10.93
C GLU A 77 -9.73 -5.88 -11.85
N LYS A 78 -10.91 -6.39 -12.23
CA LYS A 78 -11.02 -7.67 -12.96
C LYS A 78 -10.27 -8.78 -12.20
N GLU A 79 -9.26 -9.36 -12.84
CA GLU A 79 -8.41 -10.42 -12.27
C GLU A 79 -7.08 -9.92 -11.69
N GLU A 80 -6.87 -8.62 -11.69
CA GLU A 80 -5.64 -7.99 -11.23
C GLU A 80 -5.85 -7.30 -9.88
N ILE A 81 -4.79 -7.30 -9.07
CA ILE A 81 -4.75 -6.59 -7.80
C ILE A 81 -3.66 -5.53 -7.82
N TYR A 82 -3.93 -4.40 -7.20
CA TYR A 82 -3.05 -3.23 -7.16
C TYR A 82 -2.89 -2.76 -5.73
N ASN A 83 -1.69 -2.29 -5.38
CA ASN A 83 -1.51 -1.49 -4.16
C ASN A 83 -1.90 -0.04 -4.48
N THR A 84 -2.88 0.51 -3.76
CA THR A 84 -3.51 1.78 -4.11
C THR A 84 -3.83 2.63 -2.89
N GLY A 85 -3.95 3.94 -3.06
CA GLY A 85 -4.53 4.82 -2.05
C GLY A 85 -5.45 5.86 -2.68
N SER A 86 -6.52 6.20 -1.98
CA SER A 86 -7.55 7.13 -2.45
C SER A 86 -7.55 8.43 -1.67
N LEU A 87 -7.83 9.52 -2.38
CA LEU A 87 -8.02 10.84 -1.80
C LEU A 87 -9.51 11.18 -1.76
N PHE A 88 -9.99 11.59 -0.59
CA PHE A 88 -11.36 12.03 -0.35
C PHE A 88 -11.41 13.52 -0.01
N GLY A 89 -12.45 14.18 -0.49
CA GLY A 89 -12.72 15.59 -0.21
C GLY A 89 -13.61 15.79 1.03
N PRO A 90 -13.78 17.05 1.47
CA PRO A 90 -14.52 17.41 2.68
C PRO A 90 -16.01 17.10 2.62
N GLU A 91 -16.57 16.80 1.44
CA GLU A 91 -17.95 16.35 1.28
C GLU A 91 -18.08 14.82 1.31
N GLY A 92 -16.98 14.11 1.59
CA GLY A 92 -16.89 12.65 1.53
C GLY A 92 -16.81 12.08 0.11
N ASN A 93 -16.67 12.93 -0.92
CA ASN A 93 -16.54 12.49 -2.31
C ASN A 93 -15.14 11.94 -2.60
N LEU A 94 -15.06 10.90 -3.43
CA LEU A 94 -13.80 10.37 -3.94
C LEU A 94 -13.23 11.35 -4.99
N ILE A 95 -12.06 11.92 -4.72
CA ILE A 95 -11.35 12.80 -5.66
C ILE A 95 -10.53 11.96 -6.66
N GLY A 96 -9.87 10.91 -6.19
CA GLY A 96 -9.06 10.07 -7.05
C GLY A 96 -8.40 8.91 -6.32
N THR A 97 -7.75 8.03 -7.10
CA THR A 97 -7.02 6.87 -6.59
C THR A 97 -5.68 6.75 -7.28
N GLN A 98 -4.59 6.71 -6.51
CA GLN A 98 -3.23 6.46 -7.00
C GLN A 98 -2.94 4.97 -6.88
N LYS A 99 -2.41 4.38 -7.97
CA LYS A 99 -1.88 3.02 -7.97
C LYS A 99 -0.36 3.08 -7.87
N LYS A 100 0.24 2.23 -7.05
CA LYS A 100 1.70 2.18 -6.85
C LYS A 100 2.42 1.86 -8.16
N MET A 101 3.51 2.57 -8.45
CA MET A 101 4.26 2.43 -9.70
C MET A 101 5.49 1.52 -9.53
N HIS A 102 6.16 1.62 -8.39
CA HIS A 102 7.34 0.84 -8.04
C HIS A 102 6.95 -0.21 -7.00
N LEU A 103 7.00 -1.49 -7.38
CA LEU A 103 6.67 -2.59 -6.49
C LEU A 103 7.91 -3.08 -5.74
N THR A 104 7.70 -3.56 -4.53
CA THR A 104 8.67 -4.37 -3.79
C THR A 104 8.72 -5.79 -4.34
N ASP A 105 9.82 -6.50 -4.10
CA ASP A 105 9.96 -7.91 -4.49
C ASP A 105 8.84 -8.79 -3.95
N PHE A 106 8.34 -8.49 -2.74
CA PHE A 106 7.22 -9.20 -2.14
C PHE A 106 5.93 -8.97 -2.93
N GLU A 107 5.60 -7.72 -3.27
CA GLU A 107 4.41 -7.37 -4.04
C GLU A 107 4.40 -8.06 -5.41
N VAL A 108 5.57 -8.10 -6.09
CA VAL A 108 5.72 -8.83 -7.36
C VAL A 108 5.46 -10.32 -7.17
N LYS A 109 6.00 -10.93 -6.12
CA LYS A 109 5.84 -12.37 -5.82
C LYS A 109 4.40 -12.78 -5.54
N ILE A 110 3.58 -11.90 -4.96
CA ILE A 110 2.15 -12.13 -4.70
C ILE A 110 1.23 -11.64 -5.83
N GLY A 111 1.80 -11.28 -6.99
CA GLY A 111 1.03 -10.95 -8.19
C GLY A 111 0.38 -9.57 -8.19
N ILE A 112 0.84 -8.62 -7.36
CA ILE A 112 0.41 -7.23 -7.46
C ILE A 112 0.92 -6.63 -8.78
N LYS A 113 0.05 -5.88 -9.44
CA LYS A 113 0.35 -5.20 -10.70
C LYS A 113 0.84 -3.78 -10.44
N ARG A 114 1.83 -3.38 -11.22
CA ARG A 114 2.38 -2.02 -11.24
C ARG A 114 1.50 -1.12 -12.11
N ALA A 115 1.34 0.12 -11.70
CA ALA A 115 0.88 1.19 -12.56
C ALA A 115 2.06 1.94 -13.19
N SER A 116 1.77 2.82 -14.14
CA SER A 116 2.77 3.60 -14.88
C SER A 116 2.55 5.11 -14.82
N LYS A 117 1.55 5.57 -14.07
CA LYS A 117 1.13 6.97 -14.04
C LYS A 117 1.04 7.50 -12.61
N MET A 118 1.69 8.64 -12.38
CA MET A 118 1.47 9.47 -11.20
C MET A 118 0.30 10.40 -11.49
N GLU A 119 -0.74 10.32 -10.68
CA GLU A 119 -1.90 11.19 -10.73
C GLU A 119 -1.63 12.48 -9.95
N VAL A 120 -2.15 13.60 -10.47
CA VAL A 120 -2.10 14.92 -9.82
C VAL A 120 -3.51 15.34 -9.50
N TYR A 121 -3.76 15.69 -8.24
CA TYR A 121 -5.06 16.12 -7.75
C TYR A 121 -5.03 17.62 -7.49
N SER A 122 -5.80 18.38 -8.26
CA SER A 122 -5.96 19.82 -8.04
C SER A 122 -6.92 20.06 -6.87
N LEU A 123 -6.40 20.57 -5.76
CA LEU A 123 -7.17 20.95 -4.56
C LEU A 123 -7.15 22.48 -4.38
N PRO A 124 -8.06 23.06 -3.56
CA PRO A 124 -8.12 24.52 -3.36
C PRO A 124 -6.83 25.16 -2.83
N PHE A 125 -5.94 24.38 -2.24
CA PHE A 125 -4.66 24.83 -1.67
C PHE A 125 -3.43 24.35 -2.46
N GLY A 126 -3.62 23.75 -3.63
CA GLY A 126 -2.52 23.32 -4.49
C GLY A 126 -2.73 21.96 -5.15
N LYS A 127 -1.79 21.60 -6.01
CA LYS A 127 -1.71 20.31 -6.69
C LYS A 127 -1.00 19.29 -5.80
N VAL A 128 -1.68 18.18 -5.53
CA VAL A 128 -1.18 17.11 -4.67
C VAL A 128 -0.89 15.86 -5.49
N VAL A 129 0.23 15.20 -5.21
CA VAL A 129 0.53 13.85 -5.70
C VAL A 129 0.68 12.89 -4.53
N CYS A 130 0.36 11.62 -4.75
CA CYS A 130 0.34 10.62 -3.67
C CYS A 130 1.15 9.34 -3.96
N PRO A 131 2.47 9.42 -4.24
CA PRO A 131 3.31 8.23 -4.42
C PRO A 131 3.23 7.32 -3.19
N ILE A 132 3.42 6.00 -3.38
CA ILE A 132 3.23 5.01 -2.31
C ILE A 132 4.55 4.30 -1.99
N CYS A 133 5.03 4.45 -0.76
CA CYS A 133 6.16 3.71 -0.18
C CYS A 133 7.38 3.63 -1.12
N MET A 134 7.60 2.48 -1.77
CA MET A 134 8.72 2.24 -2.68
C MET A 134 8.80 3.26 -3.83
N ASP A 135 7.70 3.92 -4.22
CA ASP A 135 7.72 5.01 -5.19
C ASP A 135 8.69 6.12 -4.78
N ALA A 136 8.80 6.42 -3.49
CA ALA A 136 9.69 7.46 -2.97
C ALA A 136 11.17 7.03 -2.86
N THR A 137 11.51 5.80 -3.22
CA THR A 137 12.91 5.33 -3.20
C THR A 137 13.73 5.93 -4.34
N TYR A 138 13.06 6.34 -5.41
CA TYR A 138 13.69 6.86 -6.62
C TYR A 138 13.56 8.38 -6.67
N PHE A 139 14.69 9.07 -6.84
CA PHE A 139 14.69 10.54 -6.94
C PHE A 139 13.83 11.03 -8.11
N GLU A 140 13.73 10.23 -9.17
CA GLU A 140 12.94 10.52 -10.36
C GLU A 140 11.46 10.71 -10.03
N THR A 141 10.92 10.02 -9.03
CA THR A 141 9.52 10.20 -8.61
C THR A 141 9.25 11.64 -8.19
N PHE A 142 10.12 12.23 -7.36
CA PHE A 142 9.97 13.60 -6.90
C PHE A 142 10.33 14.62 -7.97
N ARG A 143 11.29 14.29 -8.85
CA ARG A 143 11.57 15.10 -10.05
C ARG A 143 10.35 15.18 -10.95
N ILE A 144 9.71 14.04 -11.24
CA ILE A 144 8.48 13.97 -12.03
C ILE A 144 7.35 14.75 -11.34
N ALA A 145 7.17 14.59 -10.02
CA ALA A 145 6.19 15.35 -9.24
C ALA A 145 6.38 16.87 -9.41
N ARG A 146 7.62 17.35 -9.37
CA ARG A 146 7.94 18.76 -9.63
C ARG A 146 7.61 19.16 -11.07
N GLU A 147 8.00 18.37 -12.06
CA GLU A 147 7.76 18.67 -13.49
C GLU A 147 6.27 18.71 -13.85
N ILE A 148 5.44 17.88 -13.21
CA ILE A 148 3.98 17.92 -13.39
C ILE A 148 3.29 19.01 -12.55
N GLY A 149 4.08 19.83 -11.84
CA GLY A 149 3.62 21.00 -11.10
C GLY A 149 2.94 20.66 -9.77
N ALA A 150 3.36 19.60 -9.08
CA ALA A 150 2.87 19.30 -7.74
C ALA A 150 3.42 20.29 -6.70
N ASP A 151 2.54 20.83 -5.87
CA ASP A 151 2.87 21.71 -4.75
C ASP A 151 3.11 20.91 -3.46
N MET A 152 2.51 19.72 -3.36
CA MET A 152 2.57 18.86 -2.17
C MET A 152 2.64 17.38 -2.52
N VAL A 153 3.40 16.63 -1.73
CA VAL A 153 3.50 15.17 -1.81
C VAL A 153 2.95 14.54 -0.52
N ILE A 154 1.95 13.68 -0.64
CA ILE A 154 1.44 12.85 0.46
C ILE A 154 1.96 11.43 0.27
N LEU A 155 2.78 10.95 1.20
CA LEU A 155 3.52 9.70 1.03
C LEU A 155 3.26 8.74 2.20
N PRO A 156 2.32 7.78 2.07
CA PRO A 156 2.23 6.69 3.03
C PRO A 156 3.43 5.74 2.87
N ILE A 157 4.07 5.39 3.99
CA ILE A 157 5.21 4.47 4.02
C ILE A 157 4.96 3.39 5.06
N ALA A 158 5.32 2.16 4.72
CA ALA A 158 5.40 1.05 5.65
C ALA A 158 6.81 0.47 5.57
N ASN A 159 7.73 1.06 6.33
CA ASN A 159 9.11 0.60 6.43
C ASN A 159 9.33 -0.02 7.81
N LEU A 160 9.91 -1.22 7.85
CA LEU A 160 10.24 -1.93 9.08
C LEU A 160 11.63 -1.55 9.63
N GLU A 161 12.42 -0.81 8.85
CA GLU A 161 13.72 -0.32 9.29
C GLU A 161 13.59 0.72 10.41
N GLU A 162 14.56 0.70 11.32
CA GLU A 162 14.70 1.75 12.32
C GLU A 162 14.97 3.10 11.66
N TYR A 163 14.28 4.12 12.16
CA TYR A 163 14.45 5.48 11.69
C TYR A 163 15.87 5.97 12.01
N THR A 164 16.54 6.51 10.99
CA THR A 164 17.81 7.23 11.18
C THR A 164 17.82 8.47 10.28
N MET A 165 18.44 9.56 10.75
CA MET A 165 18.54 10.81 9.99
C MET A 165 19.14 10.59 8.60
N TRP A 166 20.19 9.79 8.51
CA TRP A 166 20.89 9.52 7.24
C TRP A 166 19.99 8.81 6.20
N LYS A 167 19.10 7.93 6.65
CA LYS A 167 18.13 7.27 5.77
C LYS A 167 16.93 8.15 5.40
N ALA A 168 16.66 9.20 6.19
CA ALA A 168 15.62 10.17 5.89
C ALA A 168 16.07 11.24 4.88
N LEU A 169 17.39 11.44 4.75
CA LEU A 169 18.00 12.44 3.86
C LEU A 169 18.44 11.89 2.49
N ARG A 170 18.32 10.58 2.26
CA ARG A 170 18.56 9.95 0.94
C ARG A 170 17.35 10.15 0.03
#